data_AF-A0A8W8MGQ2-F1
#
_entry.id   AF-A0A8W8MGQ2-F1
#
_cell.length_a   1.000
_cell.length_b   1.000
_cell.length_c   1.000
_cell.angle_alpha   90.00
_cell.angle_beta   90.00
_cell.angle_gamma   90.00
#
_symmetry.space_group_name_H-M   'P 1'
#
loop_
_entity.id
_entity.type
_entity.pdbx_description
1 polymer ?
#
loop_
_entity_poly.entity_id
_entity_poly.type
_entity_poly.pdbx_seq_one_letter_code
_entity_poly.pdbx_strand_id
1 'polypeptide(L)'
;MRILNDQNQEVIHLSRPLRCSSWWCPCYLQNVVVEAPPGMIVGYVCQFWSLCKPGLRIKNATEEIVLSIKGSGCQVNICGDINFDVSIVLSP
;
A
#
# COMPACT_ATOMS: atom_id res chain seq x y z
N MET A 1 -8.53 8.88 3.09
CA MET A 1 -8.71 8.20 4.40
C MET A 1 -7.90 8.98 5.42
N ARG A 2 -8.41 9.14 6.64
CA ARG A 2 -7.81 10.00 7.68
C ARG A 2 -7.46 9.12 8.87
N ILE A 3 -6.25 9.24 9.38
CA ILE A 3 -5.83 8.60 10.64
C ILE A 3 -5.76 9.70 11.69
N LEU A 4 -6.52 9.51 12.76
CA LEU A 4 -6.66 10.48 13.84
C LEU A 4 -5.88 10.00 15.07
N ASN A 5 -5.39 10.94 15.87
CA ASN A 5 -4.91 10.65 17.23
C ASN A 5 -6.10 10.53 18.22
N ASP A 6 -5.79 10.28 19.48
CA ASP A 6 -6.73 10.23 20.61
C ASP A 6 -7.50 11.55 20.84
N GLN A 7 -6.95 12.68 20.38
CA GLN A 7 -7.56 14.00 20.42
C GLN A 7 -8.41 14.33 19.18
N ASN A 8 -8.72 13.35 18.31
CA ASN A 8 -9.44 13.52 17.04
C ASN A 8 -8.77 14.48 16.03
N GLN A 9 -7.47 14.75 16.19
CA GLN A 9 -6.69 15.51 15.23
C GLN A 9 -6.11 14.59 14.17
N GLU A 10 -6.11 15.05 12.92
CA GLU A 10 -5.58 14.26 11.81
C GLU A 10 -4.05 14.29 11.80
N VAL A 11 -3.44 13.11 11.93
CA VAL A 11 -1.98 12.93 11.96
C VAL A 11 -1.44 12.35 10.67
N ILE A 12 -2.23 11.53 9.96
CA ILE A 12 -1.85 10.98 8.66
C ILE A 12 -3.04 11.10 7.70
N HIS A 13 -2.79 11.68 6.53
CA HIS A 13 -3.74 11.71 5.43
C HIS A 13 -3.32 10.71 4.34
N LEU A 14 -4.26 9.85 3.95
CA LEU A 14 -4.07 8.86 2.89
C LEU A 14 -4.96 9.21 1.69
N SER A 15 -4.37 9.71 0.61
CA SER A 15 -5.11 10.02 -0.62
C SER A 15 -5.04 8.83 -1.57
N ARG A 16 -6.19 8.22 -1.86
CA ARG A 16 -6.33 7.09 -2.80
C ARG A 16 -7.24 7.50 -3.96
N PRO A 17 -6.76 7.46 -5.22
CA PRO A 17 -7.62 7.68 -6.36
C PRO A 17 -8.61 6.53 -6.48
N LEU A 18 -9.84 6.84 -6.93
CA LEU A 18 -10.86 5.83 -7.18
C LEU A 18 -10.36 4.88 -8.28
N ARG A 19 -10.14 3.62 -7.90
CA ARG A 19 -9.84 2.53 -8.81
C ARG A 19 -10.77 1.39 -8.46
N CYS A 20 -11.28 0.68 -9.47
CA CYS A 20 -12.17 -0.45 -9.27
C CYS A 20 -11.51 -1.49 -8.32
N SER A 21 -12.29 -2.45 -7.79
CA SER A 21 -11.76 -3.65 -7.05
C SER A 21 -12.12 -5.03 -7.65
N SER A 22 -12.81 -5.09 -8.80
CA SER A 22 -13.12 -6.32 -9.56
C SER A 22 -11.89 -7.08 -10.11
N TRP A 23 -11.97 -8.42 -10.03
CA TRP A 23 -10.96 -9.38 -10.48
C TRP A 23 -10.75 -9.42 -12.01
N TRP A 24 -11.63 -8.82 -12.82
CA TRP A 24 -11.66 -8.98 -14.28
C TRP A 24 -11.13 -7.82 -15.12
N CYS A 25 -10.62 -6.73 -14.53
CA CYS A 25 -9.92 -5.72 -15.32
C CYS A 25 -8.47 -5.58 -14.81
N PRO A 26 -7.48 -5.33 -15.68
CA PRO A 26 -6.09 -5.13 -15.30
C PRO A 26 -5.78 -3.68 -14.83
N CYS A 27 -6.80 -2.82 -14.79
CA CYS A 27 -6.73 -1.38 -14.48
C CYS A 27 -6.53 -0.96 -12.99
N TYR A 28 -6.02 -1.83 -12.10
CA TYR A 28 -6.32 -1.77 -10.63
C TYR A 28 -5.18 -1.37 -9.71
N LEU A 29 -3.97 -1.16 -10.22
CA LEU A 29 -2.81 -0.95 -9.35
C LEU A 29 -3.04 0.28 -8.47
N GLN A 30 -3.19 0.09 -7.17
CA GLN A 30 -3.41 1.16 -6.20
C GLN A 30 -2.15 2.02 -6.05
N ASN A 31 -2.36 3.31 -5.85
CA ASN A 31 -1.31 4.27 -5.54
C ASN A 31 -1.89 5.18 -4.48
N VAL A 32 -1.31 5.16 -3.30
CA VAL A 32 -1.77 5.92 -2.15
C VAL A 32 -0.67 6.90 -1.79
N VAL A 33 -1.03 8.18 -1.74
CA VAL A 33 -0.14 9.22 -1.21
C VAL A 33 -0.30 9.23 0.31
N VAL A 34 0.82 9.24 1.02
CA VAL A 34 0.87 9.27 2.48
C VAL A 34 1.42 10.62 2.90
N GLU A 35 0.64 11.36 3.66
CA GLU A 35 1.02 12.66 4.21
C GLU A 35 1.00 12.61 5.74
N ALA A 36 2.02 13.17 6.39
CA ALA A 36 2.11 13.23 7.85
C ALA A 36 3.03 14.37 8.28
N PRO A 37 2.53 15.50 8.84
CA PRO A 37 1.11 15.85 9.01
C PRO A 37 0.40 16.10 7.65
N PRO A 38 -0.93 16.27 7.63
CA PRO A 38 -1.66 16.56 6.38
C PRO A 38 -1.06 17.75 5.63
N GLY A 39 -0.83 17.58 4.33
CA GLY A 39 -0.14 18.56 3.47
C GLY A 39 1.37 18.37 3.33
N MET A 40 2.01 17.48 4.10
CA MET A 40 3.42 17.10 3.91
C MET A 40 3.53 15.64 3.48
N ILE A 41 3.90 15.41 2.21
CA ILE A 41 4.09 14.06 1.67
C ILE A 41 5.34 13.43 2.29
N VAL A 42 5.15 12.28 2.93
CA VAL A 42 6.24 11.47 3.51
C VAL A 42 6.58 10.25 2.66
N GLY A 43 5.68 9.84 1.77
CA GLY A 43 5.92 8.72 0.87
C GLY A 43 4.67 8.23 0.15
N TYR A 44 4.81 7.08 -0.48
CA TYR A 44 3.79 6.49 -1.33
C TYR A 44 3.65 4.99 -1.09
N VAL A 45 2.45 4.47 -1.27
CA VAL A 45 2.19 3.02 -1.30
C VAL A 45 1.65 2.66 -2.67
N CYS A 46 2.43 1.92 -3.44
CA CYS A 46 2.06 1.49 -4.78
C CYS A 46 1.84 -0.02 -4.81
N GLN A 47 0.71 -0.46 -5.35
CA GLN A 47 0.51 -1.85 -5.71
C GLN A 47 1.24 -2.16 -7.01
N PHE A 48 1.85 -3.33 -7.08
CA PHE A 48 2.38 -3.87 -8.32
C PHE A 48 1.68 -5.18 -8.66
N TRP A 49 1.60 -5.45 -9.96
CA TRP A 49 1.02 -6.68 -10.45
C TRP A 49 2.04 -7.81 -10.32
N SER A 50 1.59 -8.98 -9.88
CA SER A 50 2.35 -10.21 -9.99
C SER A 50 1.42 -11.37 -10.34
N LEU A 51 1.96 -12.41 -10.96
CA LEU A 51 1.22 -13.49 -11.60
C LEU A 51 0.21 -14.19 -10.66
N CYS A 52 0.50 -14.26 -9.35
CA CYS A 52 -0.33 -15.01 -8.40
C CYS A 52 -0.56 -14.31 -7.05
N LYS A 53 0.15 -13.22 -6.76
CA LYS A 53 0.20 -12.60 -5.43
C LYS A 53 0.02 -11.08 -5.51
N PRO A 54 -0.89 -10.46 -4.74
CA PRO A 54 -0.90 -9.01 -4.63
C PRO A 54 0.40 -8.54 -3.96
N GLY A 55 1.01 -7.50 -4.50
CA GLY A 55 2.23 -6.93 -3.96
C GLY A 55 2.12 -5.43 -3.76
N LEU A 56 2.70 -4.92 -2.68
CA LEU A 56 2.83 -3.50 -2.38
C LEU A 56 4.31 -3.12 -2.32
N ARG A 57 4.60 -1.90 -2.74
CA ARG A 57 5.88 -1.23 -2.58
C ARG A 57 5.64 0.04 -1.78
N ILE A 58 6.42 0.21 -0.72
CA ILE A 58 6.47 1.43 0.05
C ILE A 58 7.62 2.25 -0.51
N LYS A 59 7.31 3.47 -0.91
CA LYS A 59 8.26 4.45 -1.37
C LYS A 59 8.41 5.56 -0.33
N ASN A 60 9.62 6.09 -0.19
CA ASN A 60 9.85 7.33 0.55
C ASN A 60 9.39 8.57 -0.26
N ALA A 61 9.62 9.76 0.27
CA ALA A 61 9.28 11.02 -0.39
C ALA A 61 10.06 11.27 -1.70
N THR A 62 11.23 10.65 -1.88
CA THR A 62 12.02 10.71 -3.12
C THR A 62 11.64 9.62 -4.14
N GLU A 63 10.52 8.91 -3.90
CA GLU A 63 10.00 7.81 -4.70
C GLU A 63 10.86 6.52 -4.74
N GLU A 64 11.88 6.42 -3.90
CA GLU A 64 12.71 5.22 -3.78
C GLU A 64 11.96 4.15 -3.00
N ILE A 65 12.03 2.91 -3.50
CA ILE A 65 11.39 1.77 -2.84
C ILE A 65 12.21 1.41 -1.61
N VAL A 66 11.64 1.58 -0.43
CA VAL A 66 12.27 1.24 0.85
C VAL A 66 11.85 -0.13 1.35
N LEU A 67 10.60 -0.53 1.05
CA LEU A 67 10.04 -1.81 1.48
C LEU A 67 9.19 -2.43 0.37
N SER A 68 9.17 -3.75 0.31
CA SER A 68 8.24 -4.51 -0.50
C SER A 68 7.48 -5.52 0.36
N ILE A 69 6.15 -5.53 0.20
CA ILE A 69 5.23 -6.44 0.87
C ILE A 69 4.62 -7.34 -0.20
N LYS A 70 4.74 -8.65 -0.07
CA LYS A 70 4.08 -9.63 -0.95
C LYS A 70 3.07 -10.43 -0.15
N GLY A 71 1.83 -10.45 -0.63
CA GLY A 71 0.77 -11.28 -0.04
C GLY A 71 0.93 -12.76 -0.39
N SER A 72 0.20 -13.62 0.31
CA SER A 72 0.05 -15.02 -0.06
C SER A 72 -0.73 -15.17 -1.37
N GLY A 73 -0.46 -16.25 -2.11
CA GLY A 73 -1.07 -16.48 -3.43
C GLY A 73 -2.43 -17.14 -3.29
N CYS A 74 -3.35 -16.78 -4.18
CA CYS A 74 -4.76 -17.22 -4.21
C CYS A 74 -5.55 -16.87 -2.94
N GLN A 75 -6.42 -15.85 -3.03
CA GLN A 75 -7.40 -15.50 -2.00
C GLN A 75 -8.56 -16.51 -1.97
N VAL A 76 -8.27 -17.77 -1.63
CA VAL A 76 -9.26 -18.79 -1.28
C VAL A 76 -9.00 -19.25 0.16
N ASN A 77 -8.91 -18.31 1.09
CA ASN A 77 -8.89 -18.61 2.52
C ASN A 77 -10.28 -18.38 3.09
N ILE A 78 -11.07 -19.45 3.11
CA ILE A 78 -12.17 -19.61 4.07
C ILE A 78 -11.48 -19.80 5.44
N CYS A 79 -11.34 -18.71 6.20
CA CYS A 79 -10.93 -18.70 7.62
C CYS A 79 -9.51 -19.23 7.93
N GLY A 80 -8.46 -18.55 7.47
CA GLY A 80 -7.07 -18.84 7.88
C GLY A 80 -6.16 -17.61 7.87
N ASP A 81 -5.11 -17.64 8.69
CA ASP A 81 -4.12 -16.56 8.79
C ASP A 81 -3.44 -16.28 7.44
N ILE A 82 -3.16 -15.00 7.19
CA ILE A 82 -2.51 -14.54 5.97
C ILE A 82 -1.08 -14.11 6.31
N ASN A 83 -0.12 -14.86 5.77
CA ASN A 83 1.29 -14.49 5.88
C ASN A 83 1.65 -13.48 4.77
N PHE A 84 2.27 -12.38 5.19
CA PHE A 84 2.85 -11.38 4.30
C PHE A 84 4.37 -11.45 4.39
N ASP A 85 5.02 -11.50 3.23
CA ASP A 85 6.46 -11.44 3.12
C ASP A 85 6.88 -9.97 3.00
N VAL A 86 7.68 -9.49 3.96
CA VAL A 86 8.14 -8.10 4.04
C VAL A 86 9.66 -8.09 3.86
N SER A 87 10.11 -7.39 2.83
CA SER A 87 11.53 -7.29 2.47
C SER A 87 11.95 -5.83 2.41
N ILE A 88 13.09 -5.52 3.02
CA ILE A 88 13.78 -4.24 2.86
C ILE A 88 14.45 -4.28 1.48
N VAL A 89 14.17 -3.27 0.67
CA VAL A 89 14.87 -3.11 -0.61
C VAL A 89 16.06 -2.21 -0.32
N LEU A 90 17.26 -2.80 -0.28
CA LEU A 90 18.48 -2.02 -0.26
C LEU A 90 18.61 -1.37 -1.64
N SER A 91 18.48 -0.05 -1.70
CA SER A 91 18.90 0.71 -2.89
C SER A 91 20.41 0.47 -3.10
N PRO A 92 20.85 0.09 -4.30
CA PRO A 92 22.27 -0.09 -4.60
C PRO A 92 23.07 1.21 -4.48
#